data_AF-A0A9D1EXT9-F1
#
_entry.id   AF-A0A9D1EXT9-F1
#
_cell.length_a   1.000
_cell.length_b   1.000
_cell.length_c   1.000
_cell.angle_alpha   90.00
_cell.angle_beta   90.00
_cell.angle_gamma   90.00
#
_symmetry.space_group_name_H-M   'P 1'
#
loop_
_entity.id
_entity.type
_entity.pdbx_description
1 polymer ?
#
loop_
_entity_poly.entity_id
_entity_poly.type
_entity_poly.pdbx_seq_one_letter_code
_entity_poly.pdbx_strand_id
1 'polypeptide(L)' 'MANLEELIGVLTEVQNLDPENKNADVRIYNKYILITRPDQEDGYFIKL' A
#
# COMPACT_ATOMS: atom_id res chain seq x y z
N MET A 1 -1.84 -2.58 -16.60
CA MET A 1 -0.51 -2.05 -16.23
C MET A 1 -0.82 -0.72 -15.58
N ALA A 2 -0.81 -0.67 -14.25
CA ALA A 2 -1.26 0.53 -13.54
C ALA A 2 -0.36 1.71 -13.91
N ASN A 3 -0.97 2.85 -14.22
CA ASN A 3 -0.25 4.09 -14.44
C ASN A 3 0.08 4.76 -13.10
N LEU A 4 0.90 5.82 -13.15
CA LEU A 4 1.33 6.53 -11.95
C LEU A 4 0.15 7.16 -11.18
N GLU A 5 -0.88 7.64 -11.87
CA GLU A 5 -2.06 8.24 -11.23
C GLU A 5 -2.88 7.19 -10.45
N GLU A 6 -3.09 6.01 -11.04
CA GLU A 6 -3.77 4.89 -10.40
C GLU A 6 -3.00 4.42 -9.16
N LEU A 7 -1.66 4.33 -9.24
CA LEU A 7 -0.81 3.97 -8.11
C LEU A 7 -0.92 5.00 -6.97
N ILE A 8 -0.88 6.29 -7.28
CA ILE A 8 -1.04 7.37 -6.28
C ILE A 8 -2.43 7.30 -5.64
N GLY A 9 -3.47 7.04 -6.43
CA GLY A 9 -4.83 6.86 -5.93
C GLY A 9 -4.92 5.73 -4.91
N VAL A 10 -4.44 4.54 -5.27
CA VAL A 10 -4.45 3.36 -4.38
C VAL A 10 -3.68 3.63 -3.09
N LEU A 11 -2.49 4.23 -3.16
CA LEU A 11 -1.70 4.54 -1.96
C LEU A 11 -2.38 5.60 -1.07
N THR A 12 -3.05 6.57 -1.67
CA THR A 12 -3.82 7.59 -0.94
C THR A 12 -5.02 6.98 -0.23
N GLU A 13 -5.76 6.08 -0.89
CA GLU A 13 -6.86 5.33 -0.28
C GLU A 13 -6.35 4.52 0.92
N VAL A 14 -5.25 3.79 0.77
CA VAL A 14 -4.67 3.02 1.87
C VAL A 14 -4.28 3.89 3.05
N GLN A 15 -3.63 5.04 2.81
CA GLN A 15 -3.29 5.97 3.89
C GLN A 15 -4.51 6.50 4.65
N ASN A 16 -5.67 6.58 3.99
CA ASN A 16 -6.91 7.05 4.60
C ASN A 16 -7.70 5.95 5.32
N LEU A 17 -7.43 4.66 5.06
CA LEU A 17 -8.11 3.55 5.73
C LEU A 17 -7.75 3.43 7.21
N ASP A 18 -6.52 3.79 7.58
CA ASP A 18 -6.04 3.69 8.95
C ASP A 18 -4.99 4.80 9.21
N PRO A 19 -5.15 5.62 10.27
CA PRO A 19 -4.16 6.64 10.65
C PRO A 19 -2.73 6.08 10.82
N GLU A 20 -2.58 4.82 11.22
CA GLU A 20 -1.28 4.17 11.40
C GLU A 20 -0.61 3.79 10.06
N ASN A 21 -1.37 3.70 8.96
CA ASN A 21 -0.81 3.45 7.63
C ASN A 21 0.13 4.58 7.15
N LYS A 22 0.12 5.74 7.80
CA LYS A 22 1.11 6.81 7.55
C LYS A 22 2.54 6.38 7.83
N ASN A 23 2.72 5.36 8.68
CA ASN A 23 4.01 4.78 9.01
C ASN A 23 4.22 3.41 8.35
N ALA A 24 3.35 3.02 7.40
CA ALA A 24 3.47 1.76 6.70
C ALA A 24 4.61 1.78 5.68
N ASP A 25 5.36 0.69 5.63
CA ASP A 25 6.32 0.41 4.57
C ASP A 25 5.59 -0.09 3.32
N VAL A 26 5.91 0.52 2.18
CA VAL A 26 5.31 0.18 0.89
C VAL A 26 6.38 -0.40 -0.03
N ARG A 27 6.14 -1.61 -0.55
CA ARG A 27 7.03 -2.28 -1.51
C ARG A 27 6.26 -2.69 -2.75
N ILE A 28 6.81 -2.38 -3.93
CA ILE A 28 6.19 -2.70 -5.21
C ILE A 28 6.89 -3.92 -5.81
N TYR A 29 6.13 -4.99 -6.02
CA TYR A 29 6.56 -6.25 -6.61
C TYR A 29 5.78 -6.51 -7.91
N ASN A 30 6.33 -6.09 -9.05
CA ASN A 30 5.73 -6.26 -10.37
C ASN A 30 4.30 -5.69 -10.46
N LYS A 31 3.27 -6.52 -10.25
CA LYS A 31 1.86 -6.15 -10.25
C LYS A 31 1.23 -6.12 -8.85
N TYR A 32 2.06 -6.08 -7.81
CA TYR A 32 1.60 -6.10 -6.42
C TYR A 32 2.21 -4.96 -5.62
N ILE A 33 1.42 -4.37 -4.75
CA ILE A 33 1.88 -3.48 -3.68
C ILE A 33 1.75 -4.26 -2.38
N LEU A 34 2.86 -4.43 -1.68
CA LEU A 34 2.90 -4.98 -0.33
C LEU A 34 2.97 -3.81 0.65
N ILE A 35 2.08 -3.81 1.63
CA ILE A 35 2.00 -2.79 2.66
C ILE A 35 2.14 -3.48 4.01
N THR A 36 3.18 -3.11 4.75
CA THR A 36 3.51 -3.69 6.05
C THR A 36 3.59 -2.60 7.08
N ARG A 37 3.01 -2.83 8.25
CA ARG A 37 3.09 -1.92 9.39
C ARG A 37 3.94 -2.55 10.50
N PRO A 38 4.72 -1.76 11.24
CA PRO A 38 5.59 -2.28 12.31
C PRO A 38 4.81 -2.89 13.48
N ASP A 39 3.55 -2.49 13.67
CA ASP A 39 2.62 -2.95 14.70
C ASP A 39 1.80 -4.20 14.30
N GLN A 40 1.96 -4.72 13.08
CA GLN A 40 1.23 -5.89 12.59
C GLN A 40 2.17 -7.04 12.23
N GLU A 41 1.83 -8.28 12.65
CA GLU A 41 2.53 -9.49 12.20
C GLU A 41 2.31 -9.77 10.72
N ASP A 42 1.15 -9.37 10.18
CA ASP A 42 0.76 -9.61 8.80
C ASP A 42 0.65 -8.30 8.00
N GLY A 43 1.24 -8.32 6.79
CA GLY A 43 1.02 -7.28 5.77
C GLY A 43 -0.11 -7.64 4.82
N TYR A 44 -0.66 -6.64 4.13
CA TYR A 44 -1.68 -6.85 3.09
C TYR A 44 -1.14 -6.53 1.69
N PHE A 45 -1.67 -7.22 0.68
CA PHE A 45 -1.27 -7.10 -0.71
C PHE A 45 -2.39 -6.53 -1.58
N ILE A 46 -2.05 -5.57 -2.44
CA ILE A 46 -2.94 -4.99 -3.43
C ILE A 46 -2.42 -5.36 -4.81
N LYS A 47 -3.29 -5.87 -5.69
CA LYS A 47 -2.94 -6.17 -7.07
C LYS A 47 -3.22 -4.96 -7.96
N LEU A 48 -2.21 -4.53 -8.70
CA LEU A 48 -2.22 -3.49 -9.74
C LEU A 48 -2.67 -4.02 -11.10
#